data_AF-A0A7K4BYU0-F1
#
_entry.id   AF-A0A7K4BYU0-F1
#
_cell.length_a   1.000
_cell.length_b   1.000
_cell.length_c   1.000
_cell.angle_alpha   90.00
_cell.angle_beta   90.00
_cell.angle_gamma   90.00
#
_symmetry.space_group_name_H-M   'P 1'
#
loop_
_entity.id
_entity.type
_entity.pdbx_description
1 polymer ?
#
loop_
_entity_poly.entity_id
_entity_poly.type
_entity_poly.pdbx_seq_one_letter_code
_entity_poly.pdbx_strand_id
1 'polypeptide(L)'
;MEKGQTSFEVLFIALVVLSITTLITTSYLQTNETTTILSVTKSEILTELNKSNSNNLIQSINIEKTPTTNTQKIIVQILSTNPEELKTIITPQYINDLNSRIKEKFKIENQQINLTIQQF
;
A
#
# COMPACT_ATOMS: atom_id res chain seq x y z
N MET A 1 -11.26 -52.01 -8.41
CA MET A 1 -10.67 -50.80 -9.05
C MET A 1 -11.49 -49.54 -8.76
N GLU A 2 -12.82 -49.60 -8.77
CA GLU A 2 -13.71 -48.42 -8.60
C GLU A 2 -13.50 -47.62 -7.29
N LYS A 3 -13.27 -48.28 -6.14
CA LYS A 3 -13.07 -47.59 -4.85
C LYS A 3 -11.83 -46.69 -4.80
N GLY A 4 -10.77 -47.06 -5.54
CA GLY A 4 -9.53 -46.27 -5.63
C GLY A 4 -9.71 -45.02 -6.49
N GLN A 5 -10.51 -45.13 -7.55
CA GLN A 5 -10.85 -44.03 -8.43
C GLN A 5 -11.72 -42.98 -7.70
N THR A 6 -12.76 -43.41 -6.99
CA THR A 6 -13.59 -42.49 -6.20
C THR A 6 -12.79 -41.79 -5.09
N SER A 7 -11.85 -42.50 -4.45
CA SER A 7 -11.00 -41.89 -3.42
C SER A 7 -10.03 -40.86 -4.00
N PHE A 8 -9.50 -41.11 -5.21
CA PHE A 8 -8.66 -40.16 -5.93
C PHE A 8 -9.43 -38.91 -6.37
N GLU A 9 -10.65 -39.08 -6.88
CA GLU A 9 -11.53 -37.98 -7.29
C GLU A 9 -11.90 -37.08 -6.10
N VAL A 10 -12.22 -37.66 -4.94
CA VAL A 10 -12.51 -36.89 -3.72
C VAL A 10 -11.28 -36.14 -3.22
N LEU A 11 -10.10 -36.77 -3.23
CA LEU A 11 -8.84 -36.11 -2.89
C LEU A 11 -8.54 -34.95 -3.86
N PHE A 12 -8.75 -35.18 -5.15
CA PHE A 12 -8.54 -34.17 -6.19
C PHE A 12 -9.48 -32.97 -6.01
N ILE A 13 -10.77 -33.21 -5.76
CA ILE A 13 -11.74 -32.14 -5.46
C ILE A 13 -11.33 -31.38 -4.19
N ALA A 14 -10.91 -32.09 -3.14
CA ALA A 14 -10.43 -31.44 -1.91
C ALA A 14 -9.21 -30.54 -2.16
N LEU A 15 -8.25 -30.99 -2.97
CA LEU A 15 -7.07 -30.20 -3.36
C LEU A 15 -7.45 -28.95 -4.17
N VAL A 16 -8.41 -29.07 -5.09
CA VAL A 16 -8.91 -27.92 -5.86
C VAL A 16 -9.57 -26.90 -4.94
N VAL A 17 -10.43 -27.35 -4.01
CA VAL A 17 -11.10 -26.47 -3.04
C VAL A 17 -10.09 -25.77 -2.13
N LEU A 18 -9.07 -26.49 -1.63
CA LEU A 18 -8.00 -25.90 -0.83
C LEU A 18 -7.21 -24.84 -1.61
N SER A 19 -6.90 -25.12 -2.88
CA SER A 19 -6.15 -24.20 -3.74
C SER A 19 -6.92 -22.90 -3.99
N ILE A 20 -8.22 -23.01 -4.29
CA ILE A 20 -9.11 -21.85 -4.50
C ILE A 20 -9.23 -21.03 -3.20
N THR A 21 -9.47 -21.70 -2.07
CA THR A 21 -9.61 -21.03 -0.77
C THR A 21 -8.33 -20.27 -0.39
N THR A 22 -7.17 -20.87 -0.66
CA THR A 22 -5.87 -20.23 -0.43
C THR A 22 -5.69 -19.00 -1.32
N LEU A 23 -6.05 -19.09 -2.60
CA LEU A 23 -5.96 -17.98 -3.56
C LEU A 23 -6.83 -16.79 -3.14
N ILE A 24 -8.09 -17.06 -2.75
CA ILE A 24 -9.05 -16.05 -2.30
C ILE A 24 -8.55 -15.38 -1.01
N THR A 25 -8.15 -16.18 -0.03
CA THR A 25 -7.66 -15.67 1.27
C THR A 25 -6.43 -14.79 1.09
N THR A 26 -5.48 -15.25 0.26
CA THR A 26 -4.26 -14.48 -0.05
C THR A 26 -4.60 -13.16 -0.75
N SER A 27 -5.51 -13.19 -1.73
CA SER A 27 -5.95 -11.96 -2.42
C SER A 27 -6.63 -10.99 -1.47
N TYR A 28 -7.52 -11.48 -0.60
CA TYR A 28 -8.22 -10.64 0.38
C TYR A 28 -7.24 -9.94 1.32
N LEU A 29 -6.27 -10.67 1.87
CA LEU A 29 -5.23 -10.10 2.73
C LEU A 29 -4.41 -9.03 2.00
N GLN A 30 -3.98 -9.31 0.76
CA GLN A 30 -3.23 -8.35 -0.04
C GLN A 30 -4.03 -7.08 -0.37
N THR A 31 -5.32 -7.20 -0.68
CA THR A 31 -6.17 -6.03 -0.95
C THR A 31 -6.36 -5.20 0.32
N ASN A 32 -6.66 -5.82 1.46
CA ASN A 32 -6.84 -5.11 2.72
C ASN A 32 -5.59 -4.35 3.17
N GLU A 33 -4.42 -4.98 3.04
CA GLU A 33 -3.14 -4.30 3.31
C GLU A 33 -2.99 -3.08 2.39
N THR A 34 -3.19 -3.24 1.08
CA THR A 34 -3.07 -2.15 0.09
C THR A 34 -4.02 -0.98 0.42
N THR A 35 -5.28 -1.27 0.72
CA THR A 35 -6.28 -0.24 1.05
C THR A 35 -5.94 0.50 2.35
N THR A 36 -5.47 -0.23 3.36
CA THR A 36 -5.06 0.36 4.64
C THR A 36 -3.90 1.33 4.44
N ILE A 37 -2.89 0.91 3.68
CA ILE A 37 -1.70 1.72 3.38
C ILE A 37 -2.07 3.00 2.65
N LEU A 38 -2.90 2.91 1.60
CA LEU A 38 -3.37 4.06 0.84
C LEU A 38 -4.13 5.05 1.72
N SER A 39 -5.06 4.54 2.53
CA SER A 39 -5.90 5.36 3.40
C SER A 39 -5.06 6.14 4.42
N VAL A 40 -4.11 5.45 5.07
CA VAL A 40 -3.25 6.05 6.09
C VAL A 40 -2.29 7.06 5.47
N THR A 41 -1.62 6.69 4.37
CA THR A 41 -0.71 7.59 3.67
C THR A 41 -1.42 8.86 3.26
N LYS A 42 -2.64 8.74 2.70
CA LYS A 42 -3.48 9.89 2.36
C LYS A 42 -3.80 10.75 3.58
N SER A 43 -4.25 10.13 4.67
CA SER A 43 -4.67 10.84 5.88
C SER A 43 -3.53 11.62 6.52
N GLU A 44 -2.36 11.01 6.68
CA GLU A 44 -1.19 11.65 7.31
C GLU A 44 -0.67 12.81 6.45
N ILE A 45 -0.56 12.61 5.13
CA ILE A 45 -0.12 13.66 4.22
C ILE A 45 -1.12 14.81 4.18
N LEU A 46 -2.43 14.52 4.10
CA LEU A 46 -3.45 15.58 4.17
C LEU A 46 -3.40 16.34 5.50
N THR A 47 -3.15 15.64 6.60
CA THR A 47 -3.03 16.27 7.92
C THR A 47 -1.85 17.25 7.94
N GLU A 48 -0.71 16.86 7.38
CA GLU A 48 0.46 17.75 7.34
C GLU A 48 0.28 18.92 6.36
N LEU A 49 -0.30 18.68 5.18
CA LEU A 49 -0.65 19.73 4.23
C LEU A 49 -1.60 20.75 4.86
N ASN A 50 -2.64 20.30 5.55
CA ASN A 50 -3.62 21.18 6.18
C ASN A 50 -3.03 22.05 7.31
N LYS A 51 -2.02 21.57 8.05
CA LYS A 51 -1.34 22.37 9.09
C LYS A 51 -0.62 23.59 8.51
N SER A 52 -0.19 23.50 7.27
CA SER A 52 0.59 24.54 6.61
C SER A 52 -0.25 25.63 5.91
N ASN A 53 -1.58 25.56 5.98
CA ASN A 53 -2.51 26.50 5.30
C ASN A 53 -2.22 26.71 3.81
N SER A 54 -1.56 25.73 3.18
CA SER A 54 -1.09 25.82 1.82
C SER A 54 -2.14 25.22 0.88
N ASN A 55 -2.39 25.88 -0.26
CA ASN A 55 -3.32 25.41 -1.30
C ASN A 55 -2.69 24.25 -2.09
N ASN A 56 -2.51 23.12 -1.41
CA ASN A 56 -1.89 21.92 -1.95
C ASN A 56 -2.94 20.82 -2.10
N LEU A 57 -2.98 20.21 -3.28
CA LEU A 57 -3.90 19.13 -3.59
C LEU A 57 -3.13 17.83 -3.78
N ILE A 58 -3.52 16.77 -3.08
CA ILE A 58 -3.04 15.43 -3.43
C ILE A 58 -3.71 15.02 -4.75
N GLN A 59 -2.93 14.95 -5.81
CA GLN A 59 -3.41 14.59 -7.15
C GLN A 59 -3.59 13.08 -7.28
N SER A 60 -2.62 12.29 -6.82
CA SER A 60 -2.70 10.84 -6.87
C SER A 60 -1.85 10.17 -5.79
N ILE A 61 -2.24 8.96 -5.41
CA ILE A 61 -1.43 8.06 -4.57
C ILE A 61 -1.44 6.70 -5.24
N ASN A 62 -0.28 6.25 -5.69
CA ASN A 62 -0.09 4.98 -6.38
C ASN A 62 0.79 4.05 -5.55
N ILE A 63 0.57 2.75 -5.66
CA ILE A 63 1.43 1.74 -5.05
C ILE A 63 2.08 0.93 -6.16
N GLU A 64 3.39 1.05 -6.30
CA GLU A 64 4.23 0.17 -7.10
C GLU A 64 4.67 -1.00 -6.23
N LYS A 65 4.17 -2.21 -6.52
CA LYS A 65 4.64 -3.42 -5.85
C LYS A 65 5.76 -4.02 -6.66
N THR A 66 6.93 -4.22 -6.04
CA THR A 66 8.01 -4.99 -6.65
C THR A 66 7.83 -6.46 -6.27
N PRO A 67 7.48 -7.36 -7.22
CA PRO A 67 7.12 -8.74 -6.90
C PRO A 67 8.25 -9.54 -6.25
N THR A 68 9.50 -9.17 -6.54
CA THR A 68 10.71 -9.91 -6.16
C THR A 68 11.23 -9.61 -4.76
N THR A 69 10.89 -8.46 -4.19
CA THR A 69 11.40 -8.02 -2.88
C THR A 69 10.29 -7.82 -1.85
N ASN A 70 9.05 -8.11 -2.24
CA ASN A 70 7.82 -7.87 -1.47
C ASN A 70 7.73 -6.43 -0.90
N THR A 71 8.45 -5.49 -1.53
CA THR A 71 8.54 -4.11 -1.10
C THR A 71 7.51 -3.31 -1.88
N GLN A 72 6.71 -2.55 -1.14
CA GLN A 72 5.71 -1.67 -1.72
C GLN A 72 6.25 -0.25 -1.71
N LYS A 73 6.40 0.32 -2.91
CA LYS A 73 6.78 1.71 -3.10
C LYS A 73 5.52 2.54 -3.30
N ILE A 74 5.24 3.42 -2.34
CA ILE A 74 4.06 4.30 -2.40
C ILE A 74 4.51 5.60 -3.03
N ILE A 75 3.95 5.97 -4.19
CA ILE A 75 4.21 7.22 -4.88
C ILE A 75 3.04 8.16 -4.63
N VAL A 76 3.31 9.27 -3.96
CA VAL A 76 2.32 10.32 -3.73
C VAL A 76 2.66 11.52 -4.60
N GLN A 77 1.71 11.92 -5.45
CA GLN A 77 1.80 13.11 -6.29
C GLN A 77 1.00 14.24 -5.66
N ILE A 78 1.70 15.33 -5.33
CA ILE A 78 1.09 16.53 -4.74
C ILE A 78 1.25 17.66 -5.75
N LEU A 79 0.13 18.30 -6.04
CA LEU A 79 0.03 19.45 -6.91
C LEU A 79 0.02 20.71 -6.03
N SER A 80 0.99 21.59 -6.25
CA SER A 80 1.23 22.75 -5.40
C SER A 80 1.32 24.03 -6.20
N THR A 81 0.65 25.09 -5.73
CA THR A 81 0.83 26.45 -6.27
C THR A 81 2.15 27.08 -5.81
N ASN A 82 2.77 26.53 -4.76
CA ASN A 82 4.06 26.98 -4.21
C ASN A 82 4.96 25.78 -3.86
N PRO A 83 5.61 25.15 -4.85
CA PRO A 83 6.37 23.92 -4.65
C PRO A 83 7.60 24.09 -3.73
N GLU A 84 8.17 25.30 -3.62
CA GLU A 84 9.30 25.57 -2.72
C GLU A 84 8.88 25.54 -1.25
N GLU A 85 7.70 26.08 -0.94
CA GLU A 85 7.10 25.96 0.39
C GLU A 85 6.73 24.51 0.70
N LEU A 86 6.26 23.75 -0.29
CA LEU A 86 5.98 22.33 -0.07
C LEU A 86 7.25 21.51 0.23
N LYS A 87 8.41 21.87 -0.34
CA LYS A 87 9.70 21.22 -0.03
C LYS A 87 10.19 21.49 1.40
N THR A 88 9.79 22.61 2.00
CA THR A 88 10.13 22.89 3.41
C THR A 88 9.21 22.15 4.37
N ILE A 89 7.96 21.88 3.97
CA ILE A 89 6.99 21.10 4.74
C ILE A 89 7.31 19.59 4.62
N ILE A 90 7.47 19.10 3.39
CA ILE A 90 7.72 17.69 3.08
C ILE A 90 9.23 17.49 2.89
N THR A 91 9.93 17.46 4.01
CA THR A 91 11.37 17.17 4.05
C THR A 91 11.65 15.68 3.93
N PRO A 92 12.86 15.26 3.50
CA PRO A 92 13.26 13.85 3.55
C PRO A 92 13.11 13.23 4.95
N GLN A 93 13.32 14.03 6.01
CA GLN A 93 13.11 13.59 7.39
C GLN A 93 11.64 13.29 7.69
N TYR A 94 10.72 14.15 7.24
CA TYR A 94 9.28 13.90 7.36
C TYR A 94 8.87 12.59 6.67
N ILE A 95 9.44 12.29 5.49
CA ILE A 95 9.17 11.03 4.78
C ILE A 95 9.65 9.82 5.60
N ASN A 96 10.83 9.91 6.22
CA ASN A 96 11.37 8.84 7.06
C ASN A 96 10.54 8.63 8.34
N ASP A 97 10.09 9.71 8.96
CA ASP A 97 9.22 9.66 10.14
C ASP A 97 7.84 9.08 9.78
N LEU A 98 7.27 9.49 8.64
CA LEU A 98 6.01 8.98 8.12
C LEU A 98 6.10 7.47 7.82
N ASN A 99 7.19 7.03 7.17
CA ASN A 99 7.48 5.62 6.96
C ASN A 99 7.53 4.86 8.29
N SER A 100 8.16 5.42 9.31
CA SER A 100 8.28 4.78 10.63
C SER A 100 6.93 4.68 11.35
N ARG A 101 6.12 5.74 11.33
CA ARG A 101 4.78 5.75 11.95
C ARG A 101 3.83 4.78 11.27
N ILE A 102 3.90 4.65 9.95
CA ILE A 102 3.08 3.69 9.20
C ILE A 102 3.50 2.25 9.52
N LYS A 103 4.81 1.99 9.59
CA LYS A 103 5.36 0.70 10.04
C LYS A 103 4.90 0.35 11.46
N GLU A 104 4.98 1.28 12.40
CA GLU A 104 4.62 1.09 13.80
C GLU A 104 3.12 0.88 14.00
N LYS A 105 2.30 1.74 13.41
CA LYS A 105 0.85 1.75 13.62
C LYS A 105 0.13 0.53 13.02
N PHE A 106 0.71 -0.08 11.98
CA PHE A 106 0.07 -1.17 11.23
C PHE A 106 0.92 -2.44 11.09
N LYS A 107 2.11 -2.49 11.71
CA LYS A 107 3.04 -3.65 11.67
C LYS A 107 3.41 -4.10 10.25
N ILE A 108 3.53 -3.16 9.30
CA ILE A 108 3.84 -3.49 7.91
C ILE A 108 5.32 -3.20 7.63
N GLU A 109 6.16 -4.23 7.67
CA GLU A 109 7.62 -4.07 7.69
C GLU A 109 8.23 -3.69 6.32
N ASN A 110 7.58 -4.05 5.20
CA ASN A 110 8.14 -3.97 3.85
C ASN A 110 7.57 -2.81 2.99
N GLN A 111 7.65 -1.59 3.51
CA GLN A 111 7.17 -0.38 2.81
C GLN A 111 8.21 0.73 2.71
N GLN A 112 8.16 1.43 1.57
CA GLN A 112 8.89 2.66 1.31
C GLN A 112 7.97 3.69 0.64
N ILE A 113 7.76 4.83 1.27
CA ILE A 113 7.03 5.96 0.70
C ILE A 113 8.01 6.87 -0.02
N ASN A 114 7.73 7.14 -1.29
CA ASN A 114 8.38 8.18 -2.09
C ASN A 114 7.36 9.26 -2.44
N LEU A 115 7.71 10.51 -2.14
CA LEU A 115 6.89 11.66 -2.47
C LEU A 115 7.42 12.35 -3.72
N THR A 116 6.53 12.67 -4.65
CA THR A 116 6.83 13.43 -5.87
C THR A 116 5.98 14.69 -5.87
N ILE A 117 6.64 15.84 -5.89
CA ILE A 117 5.98 17.15 -5.91
C ILE A 117 5.93 17.63 -7.36
N GLN A 118 4.74 18.05 -7.81
CA GLN A 118 4.52 18.64 -9.12
C GLN A 118 3.97 20.06 -8.96
N GLN A 119 4.40 20.95 -9.84
CA GLN A 119 3.93 22.33 -9.88
C GLN A 119 2.70 22.43 -10.78
N PHE A 120 1.71 23.23 -10.37
CA PHE A 120 0.55 23.62 -11.18
C PHE A 120 0.94 24.50 -12.38
#